data_AF-A0A7S2F5B2-F1
#
_entry.id   AF-A0A7S2F5B2-F1
#
_cell.length_a   1.000
_cell.length_b   1.000
_cell.length_c   1.000
_cell.angle_alpha   90.00
_cell.angle_beta   90.00
_cell.angle_gamma   90.00
#
_symmetry.space_group_name_H-M   'P 1'
#
loop_
_entity.id
_entity.type
_entity.pdbx_description
1 polymer ?
#
loop_
_entity_poly.entity_id
_entity_poly.type
_entity_poly.pdbx_seq_one_letter_code
_entity_poly.pdbx_strand_id
1 'polypeptide(L)'
;MVRTHCGFLSHQPQFHTVGDSHSMMAWPAQVIRHFQGPLLCYNVNRVDVRELAPAVQEGDALCWCFGEIDCRNQVHRFCSETRSYQDVIDEIIARYIGHILEQKALLPVGVKIYVFNVPPPQYGEVLERCWTAMPYRGSDEERRGLVLFF
;
A
#
# COMPACT_ATOMS: atom_id res chain seq x y z
N MET A 1 20.72 -49.69 -9.20
CA MET A 1 19.56 -48.79 -9.26
C MET A 1 19.94 -47.52 -8.53
N VAL A 2 20.48 -46.53 -9.24
CA VAL A 2 20.93 -45.25 -8.66
C VAL A 2 19.69 -44.37 -8.49
N ARG A 3 19.27 -44.14 -7.24
CA ARG A 3 18.25 -43.13 -6.94
C ARG A 3 18.91 -41.76 -7.08
N THR A 4 18.65 -41.09 -8.20
CA THR A 4 18.88 -39.66 -8.34
C THR A 4 17.96 -38.94 -7.35
N HIS A 5 18.54 -38.43 -6.26
CA HIS A 5 17.89 -37.43 -5.43
C HIS A 5 17.75 -36.15 -6.28
N CYS A 6 16.60 -36.01 -6.94
CA CYS A 6 16.15 -34.73 -7.45
C CYS A 6 15.89 -33.85 -6.22
N GLY A 7 16.88 -33.04 -5.85
CA GLY A 7 16.71 -32.03 -4.82
C GLY A 7 15.71 -31.01 -5.32
N PHE A 8 14.49 -31.03 -4.78
CA PHE A 8 13.62 -29.87 -4.85
C PHE A 8 14.37 -28.72 -4.20
N LEU A 9 14.87 -27.77 -4.99
CA LEU A 9 15.32 -26.49 -4.45
C LEU A 9 14.09 -25.85 -3.81
N SER A 10 14.01 -25.92 -2.48
CA SER A 10 12.95 -25.30 -1.73
C SER A 10 13.02 -23.79 -1.96
N HIS A 11 11.92 -23.22 -2.45
CA HIS A 11 11.75 -21.78 -2.58
C HIS A 11 12.16 -21.09 -1.26
N GLN A 12 13.04 -20.10 -1.36
CA GLN A 12 13.40 -19.29 -0.21
C GLN A 12 12.38 -18.16 -0.10
N PRO A 13 11.72 -17.96 1.06
CA PRO A 13 10.74 -16.91 1.24
C PRO A 13 11.24 -15.55 0.78
N GLN A 14 10.46 -14.89 -0.06
CA GLN A 14 10.73 -13.56 -0.60
C GLN A 14 9.77 -12.54 0.01
N PHE A 15 10.23 -11.29 0.06
CA PHE A 15 9.41 -10.17 0.49
C PHE A 15 9.05 -9.31 -0.71
N HIS A 16 7.76 -9.15 -0.93
CA HIS A 16 7.18 -8.36 -1.99
C HIS A 16 6.52 -7.10 -1.43
N THR A 17 6.56 -6.03 -2.20
CA THR A 17 5.77 -4.83 -1.94
C THR A 17 4.88 -4.55 -3.14
N VAL A 18 3.67 -4.06 -2.90
CA VAL A 18 2.73 -3.66 -3.96
C VAL A 18 2.06 -2.35 -3.59
N GLY A 19 2.01 -1.40 -4.53
CA GLY A 19 1.43 -0.11 -4.23
C GLY A 19 1.85 1.04 -5.14
N ASP A 20 1.78 2.24 -4.59
CA ASP A 20 2.24 3.48 -5.22
C ASP A 20 3.78 3.62 -5.14
N SER A 21 4.31 4.85 -5.24
CA SER A 21 5.75 5.11 -5.22
C SER A 21 6.44 4.59 -3.95
N HIS A 22 5.75 4.46 -2.81
CA HIS A 22 6.33 3.91 -1.59
C HIS A 22 6.62 2.41 -1.68
N SER A 23 5.85 1.67 -2.48
CA SER A 23 6.19 0.27 -2.77
C SER A 23 7.53 0.14 -3.50
N MET A 24 7.95 1.19 -4.22
CA MET A 24 9.16 1.19 -5.04
C MET A 24 10.37 1.84 -4.35
N MET A 25 10.15 2.91 -3.59
CA MET A 25 11.22 3.82 -3.13
C MET A 25 11.63 3.62 -1.68
N ALA A 26 10.78 3.00 -0.85
CA ALA A 26 11.02 2.87 0.60
C ALA A 26 11.75 1.58 1.01
N TRP A 27 12.20 0.77 0.05
CA TRP A 27 12.62 -0.62 0.30
C TRP A 27 14.02 -0.91 -0.28
N PRO A 28 14.80 -1.80 0.37
CA PRO A 28 16.11 -2.19 -0.12
C PRO A 28 16.00 -3.05 -1.40
N ALA A 29 17.10 -3.17 -2.14
CA ALA A 29 17.13 -3.77 -3.47
C ALA A 29 16.68 -5.25 -3.53
N GLN A 30 16.74 -5.97 -2.41
CA GLN A 30 16.34 -7.38 -2.31
C GLN A 30 14.83 -7.59 -2.23
N VAL A 31 14.05 -6.53 -1.96
CA VAL A 31 12.59 -6.58 -1.97
C VAL A 31 12.08 -6.57 -3.41
N ILE A 32 11.12 -7.44 -3.71
CA ILE A 32 10.47 -7.47 -5.02
C ILE A 32 9.38 -6.40 -5.04
N ARG A 33 9.52 -5.43 -5.93
CA ARG A 33 8.72 -4.21 -5.93
C ARG A 33 7.72 -4.21 -7.07
N HIS A 34 6.44 -4.22 -6.74
CA HIS A 34 5.32 -4.18 -7.68
C HIS A 34 4.70 -2.79 -7.70
N PHE A 35 5.31 -1.87 -8.46
CA PHE A 35 4.77 -0.53 -8.62
C PHE A 35 3.53 -0.55 -9.52
N GLN A 36 2.43 -0.02 -8.99
CA GLN A 36 1.14 0.01 -9.67
C GLN A 36 0.82 1.39 -10.24
N GLY A 37 1.67 2.41 -10.09
CA GLY A 37 1.27 3.81 -10.36
C GLY A 37 0.48 4.41 -9.18
N PRO A 38 -0.17 5.58 -9.35
CA PRO A 38 -0.97 6.21 -8.30
C PRO A 38 -2.10 5.29 -7.81
N LEU A 39 -1.95 4.71 -6.62
CA LEU A 39 -2.89 3.75 -6.04
C LEU A 39 -3.63 4.38 -4.86
N LEU A 40 -4.94 4.56 -5.02
CA LEU A 40 -5.85 5.24 -4.12
C LEU A 40 -6.95 4.27 -3.68
N CYS A 41 -7.64 4.55 -2.59
CA CYS A 41 -8.73 3.66 -2.14
C CYS A 41 -9.83 3.47 -3.20
N TYR A 42 -10.11 4.50 -4.01
CA TYR A 42 -11.15 4.47 -5.05
C TYR A 42 -10.73 3.78 -6.36
N ASN A 43 -9.45 3.43 -6.51
CA ASN A 43 -8.96 2.66 -7.67
C ASN A 43 -8.16 1.42 -7.26
N VAL A 44 -8.23 1.01 -5.99
CA VAL A 44 -7.43 -0.10 -5.46
C VAL A 44 -7.72 -1.42 -6.17
N ASN A 45 -8.96 -1.59 -6.65
CA ASN A 45 -9.46 -2.77 -7.35
C ASN A 45 -8.77 -3.09 -8.69
N ARG A 46 -7.92 -2.20 -9.21
CA ARG A 46 -7.10 -2.48 -10.40
C ARG A 46 -5.90 -3.37 -10.13
N VAL A 47 -5.60 -3.66 -8.87
CA VAL A 47 -4.52 -4.57 -8.49
C VAL A 47 -5.07 -5.99 -8.43
N ASP A 48 -4.44 -6.90 -9.17
CA ASP A 48 -4.68 -8.33 -9.09
C ASP A 48 -3.36 -9.03 -8.71
N VAL A 49 -3.34 -9.71 -7.57
CA VAL A 49 -2.13 -10.38 -7.07
C VAL A 49 -1.64 -11.50 -7.99
N ARG A 50 -2.52 -12.02 -8.86
CA ARG A 50 -2.19 -13.07 -9.84
C ARG A 50 -1.42 -12.52 -11.04
N GLU A 51 -1.49 -11.21 -11.27
CA GLU A 51 -0.80 -10.52 -12.37
C GLU A 51 0.58 -9.98 -11.94
N LEU A 52 0.96 -10.15 -10.67
CA LEU A 52 2.25 -9.70 -10.17
C LEU A 52 3.40 -10.48 -10.80
N ALA A 53 4.45 -9.76 -11.19
CA ALA A 53 5.62 -10.31 -11.85
C ALA A 53 6.92 -9.84 -11.16
N PRO A 54 7.72 -10.75 -10.57
CA PRO A 54 7.49 -12.19 -10.47
C PRO A 54 6.29 -12.53 -9.56
N ALA A 55 5.68 -13.69 -9.81
CA ALA A 55 4.54 -14.18 -9.04
C ALA A 55 4.91 -14.43 -7.58
N VAL A 56 3.99 -14.11 -6.67
CA VAL A 56 4.08 -14.44 -5.26
C VAL A 56 3.91 -15.95 -5.09
N GLN A 57 4.79 -16.59 -4.32
CA GLN A 57 4.82 -18.03 -4.11
C GLN A 57 4.45 -18.41 -2.67
N GLU A 58 4.28 -19.71 -2.44
CA GLU A 58 4.04 -20.24 -1.10
C GLU A 58 5.16 -19.85 -0.12
N GLY A 59 4.78 -19.38 1.07
CA GLY A 59 5.71 -18.97 2.12
C GLY A 59 6.25 -17.54 2.00
N ASP A 60 5.93 -16.81 0.92
CA ASP A 60 6.34 -15.42 0.74
C ASP A 60 5.62 -14.45 1.70
N ALA A 61 6.08 -13.20 1.69
CA ALA A 61 5.41 -12.08 2.33
C ALA A 61 5.05 -11.02 1.28
N LEU A 62 3.85 -10.46 1.39
CA LEU A 62 3.37 -9.36 0.55
C LEU A 62 2.96 -8.17 1.42
N CYS A 63 3.63 -7.03 1.22
CA CYS A 63 3.37 -5.77 1.90
C CYS A 63 2.63 -4.81 0.98
N TRP A 64 1.43 -4.39 1.39
CA TRP A 64 0.66 -3.39 0.66
C TRP A 64 1.07 -1.98 1.12
N CYS A 65 1.53 -1.15 0.19
CA CYS A 65 1.96 0.22 0.45
C CYS A 65 0.98 1.21 -0.18
N PHE A 66 0.11 1.81 0.63
CA PHE A 66 -0.91 2.74 0.15
C PHE A 66 -1.32 3.76 1.22
N GLY A 67 -2.25 4.66 0.87
CA GLY A 67 -2.93 5.54 1.80
C GLY A 67 -2.25 6.88 2.03
N GLU A 68 -1.02 7.08 1.56
CA GLU A 68 -0.35 8.38 1.70
C GLU A 68 -1.08 9.49 0.92
N ILE A 69 -1.39 9.24 -0.35
CA ILE A 69 -2.07 10.22 -1.20
C ILE A 69 -3.49 10.45 -0.67
N ASP A 70 -4.13 9.41 -0.15
CA ASP A 70 -5.46 9.48 0.44
C ASP A 70 -5.48 10.38 1.67
N CYS A 71 -4.52 10.23 2.58
CA CYS A 71 -4.36 11.10 3.75
C CYS A 71 -4.10 12.56 3.36
N ARG A 72 -3.33 12.80 2.30
CA ARG A 72 -2.91 14.14 1.89
C ARG A 72 -3.98 14.89 1.09
N ASN A 73 -4.86 14.17 0.40
CA ASN A 73 -5.80 14.78 -0.53
C ASN A 73 -7.22 14.19 -0.47
N GLN A 74 -7.38 12.86 -0.50
CA GLN A 74 -8.70 12.24 -0.67
C GLN A 74 -9.61 12.47 0.53
N VAL A 75 -9.08 12.37 1.76
CA VAL A 75 -9.89 12.58 2.96
C VAL A 75 -10.56 13.95 2.91
N HIS A 76 -9.78 15.01 2.71
CA HIS A 76 -10.33 16.37 2.63
C HIS A 76 -11.24 16.57 1.42
N ARG A 77 -10.88 16.01 0.26
CA ARG A 77 -11.67 16.13 -0.98
C ARG A 77 -13.08 15.55 -0.86
N PHE A 78 -13.23 14.46 -0.11
CA PHE A 78 -14.50 13.72 -0.01
C PHE A 78 -15.33 14.08 1.23
N CYS A 79 -14.81 14.93 2.12
CA CYS A 79 -15.60 15.55 3.18
C CYS A 79 -16.64 16.51 2.60
N SER A 80 -17.78 16.64 3.28
CA SER A 80 -18.86 17.56 2.94
C SER A 80 -19.65 17.95 4.19
N GLU A 81 -20.69 18.78 4.04
CA GLU A 81 -21.60 19.11 5.14
C GLU A 81 -22.25 17.87 5.80
N THR A 82 -22.32 16.75 5.08
CA THR A 82 -22.94 15.50 5.52
C THR A 82 -21.96 14.36 5.68
N ARG A 83 -20.67 14.57 5.40
CA ARG A 83 -19.61 13.55 5.51
C ARG A 83 -18.45 14.10 6.28
N SER A 84 -18.27 13.60 7.50
CA SER A 84 -17.14 13.94 8.34
C SER A 84 -15.84 13.32 7.84
N TYR A 85 -14.71 13.79 8.38
CA TYR A 85 -13.40 13.17 8.18
C TYR A 85 -13.40 11.69 8.57
N GLN A 86 -14.03 11.37 9.70
CA GLN A 86 -14.15 9.99 10.17
C GLN A 86 -14.91 9.12 9.16
N ASP A 87 -16.04 9.58 8.62
CA ASP A 87 -16.82 8.83 7.63
C ASP A 87 -16.00 8.51 6.37
N VAL A 88 -15.14 9.45 5.94
CA VAL A 88 -14.30 9.28 4.75
C VAL A 88 -13.11 8.36 5.06
N ILE A 89 -12.49 8.49 6.22
CA ILE A 89 -11.38 7.62 6.65
C ILE A 89 -11.86 6.18 6.82
N ASP A 90 -13.01 5.97 7.47
CA ASP A 90 -13.62 4.66 7.63
C ASP A 90 -13.93 4.02 6.26
N GLU A 91 -14.42 4.80 5.30
CA GLU A 91 -14.61 4.33 3.91
C GLU A 91 -13.28 3.91 3.27
N ILE A 92 -12.24 4.73 3.39
CA ILE A 92 -10.90 4.46 2.83
C ILE A 92 -10.35 3.15 3.40
N ILE A 93 -10.39 2.98 4.72
CA ILE A 93 -9.92 1.78 5.40
C ILE A 93 -10.72 0.55 4.95
N ALA A 94 -12.06 0.66 4.92
CA ALA A 94 -12.92 -0.43 4.48
C ALA A 94 -12.62 -0.87 3.05
N ARG A 95 -12.36 0.07 2.13
CA ARG A 95 -11.99 -0.23 0.74
C ARG A 95 -10.64 -0.94 0.65
N TYR A 96 -9.61 -0.44 1.34
CA TYR A 96 -8.29 -1.06 1.31
C TYR A 96 -8.29 -2.45 1.93
N ILE A 97 -8.81 -2.58 3.14
CA ILE A 97 -8.83 -3.86 3.86
C ILE A 97 -9.73 -4.86 3.16
N GLY A 98 -10.90 -4.44 2.68
CA GLY A 98 -11.79 -5.29 1.88
C GLY A 98 -11.07 -5.86 0.66
N HIS A 99 -10.41 -5.00 -0.11
CA HIS A 99 -9.66 -5.44 -1.29
C HIS A 99 -8.47 -6.36 -0.93
N ILE A 100 -7.70 -6.05 0.13
CA ILE A 100 -6.63 -6.93 0.58
C ILE A 100 -7.15 -8.32 0.94
N LEU A 101 -8.31 -8.41 1.59
CA LEU A 101 -8.91 -9.70 1.96
C LEU A 101 -9.37 -10.49 0.74
N GLU A 102 -9.96 -9.83 -0.27
CA GLU A 102 -10.29 -10.45 -1.55
C GLU A 102 -9.04 -11.00 -2.24
N GLN A 103 -7.97 -10.20 -2.32
CA GLN A 103 -6.72 -10.59 -2.95
C GLN A 103 -5.99 -11.68 -2.17
N LYS A 104 -6.04 -11.65 -0.83
CA LYS A 104 -5.49 -12.70 0.03
C LYS A 104 -6.10 -14.07 -0.28
N ALA A 105 -7.38 -14.14 -0.62
CA ALA A 105 -8.04 -15.39 -0.99
C ALA A 105 -7.50 -15.99 -2.31
N LEU A 106 -6.80 -15.21 -3.12
CA LEU A 106 -6.21 -15.61 -4.40
C LEU A 106 -4.72 -15.98 -4.28
N LEU A 107 -4.08 -15.70 -3.15
CA LEU A 107 -2.67 -15.98 -2.93
C LEU A 107 -2.41 -17.45 -2.58
N PRO A 108 -1.20 -17.96 -2.86
CA PRO A 108 -0.78 -19.25 -2.33
C PRO A 108 -0.90 -19.36 -0.82
N VAL A 109 -1.04 -20.59 -0.32
CA VAL A 109 -1.10 -20.88 1.11
C VAL A 109 0.17 -20.37 1.80
N GLY A 110 0.03 -19.91 3.04
CA GLY A 110 1.17 -19.51 3.87
C GLY A 110 1.76 -18.12 3.57
N VAL A 111 1.25 -17.40 2.56
CA VAL A 111 1.68 -16.02 2.30
C VAL A 111 1.29 -15.09 3.45
N LYS A 112 2.27 -14.35 3.99
CA LYS A 112 2.06 -13.36 5.04
C LYS A 112 1.69 -12.00 4.44
N ILE A 113 0.64 -11.38 4.95
CA ILE A 113 0.20 -10.04 4.52
C ILE A 113 0.65 -8.99 5.52
N TYR A 114 1.25 -7.92 5.02
CA TYR A 114 1.60 -6.72 5.76
C TYR A 114 0.92 -5.51 5.12
N VAL A 115 0.66 -4.49 5.93
CA VAL A 115 0.21 -3.18 5.45
C VAL A 115 1.22 -2.15 5.93
N PHE A 116 1.72 -1.35 5.00
CA PHE A 116 2.53 -0.19 5.26
C PHE A 116 1.69 1.04 4.92
N ASN A 117 0.91 1.50 5.89
CA ASN A 117 0.07 2.69 5.77
C ASN A 117 0.79 3.91 6.36
N VAL A 118 0.82 4.96 5.54
CA VAL A 118 1.03 6.39 5.87
C VAL A 118 2.42 6.78 6.42
N PRO A 119 3.24 7.53 5.66
CA PRO A 119 4.42 8.22 6.19
C PRO A 119 4.03 9.42 7.06
N PRO A 120 4.94 9.89 7.94
CA PRO A 120 4.66 10.96 8.90
C PRO A 120 4.20 12.25 8.21
N PRO A 121 3.46 13.12 8.94
CA PRO A 121 2.99 14.38 8.41
C PRO A 121 4.20 15.16 7.89
N GLN A 122 4.20 15.49 6.59
CA GLN A 122 5.16 16.44 6.06
C GLN A 122 4.68 17.84 6.40
N TYR A 123 5.54 18.63 7.04
CA TYR A 123 5.30 20.05 7.32
C TYR A 123 5.10 20.82 6.01
N GLY A 124 4.18 21.79 6.02
CA GLY A 124 3.93 22.65 4.86
C GLY A 124 5.20 23.37 4.37
N GLU A 125 6.13 23.64 5.28
CA GLU A 125 7.41 24.32 5.04
C GLU A 125 8.34 23.55 4.08
N VAL A 126 8.23 22.22 4.01
CA VAL A 126 9.04 21.39 3.11
C VAL A 126 8.56 21.54 1.64
N LEU A 127 7.33 22.03 1.44
CA LEU A 127 6.68 22.12 0.12
C LEU A 127 7.17 23.29 -0.73
N GLU A 128 7.62 24.41 -0.13
CA GLU A 128 8.19 25.52 -0.91
C GLU A 128 9.42 25.10 -1.72
N ARG A 129 10.08 24.00 -1.34
CA ARG A 129 11.32 23.51 -1.97
C ARG A 129 11.13 22.32 -2.90
N CYS A 130 9.92 21.77 -3.01
CA CYS A 130 9.68 20.57 -3.80
C CYS A 130 8.91 20.92 -5.08
N TRP A 131 9.58 20.80 -6.23
CA TRP A 131 9.12 21.22 -7.58
C TRP A 131 7.82 20.54 -8.05
N THR A 132 7.32 19.55 -7.34
CA THR A 132 6.02 18.93 -7.59
C THR A 132 5.09 19.35 -6.46
N ALA A 133 4.31 20.39 -6.70
CA ALA A 133 3.14 20.74 -5.88
C ALA A 133 2.13 19.58 -5.94
N MET A 134 2.43 18.49 -5.21
CA MET A 134 1.45 17.46 -4.92
C MET A 134 0.29 18.16 -4.19
N PRO A 135 -0.97 17.85 -4.49
CA PRO A 135 -2.11 18.56 -3.92
C PRO A 135 -2.19 18.27 -2.42
N TYR A 136 -1.64 19.17 -1.61
CA TYR A 136 -1.75 19.18 -0.16
C TYR A 136 -2.90 20.10 0.24
N ARG A 137 -3.88 19.57 0.98
CA ARG A 137 -4.97 20.36 1.54
C ARG A 137 -4.95 20.30 3.07
N GLY A 138 -5.29 21.42 3.70
CA GLY A 138 -5.39 21.58 5.16
C GLY A 138 -4.12 22.10 5.85
N SER A 139 -4.29 22.68 7.04
CA SER A 139 -3.20 23.17 7.92
C SER A 139 -2.33 22.02 8.47
N ASP A 140 -1.18 22.35 9.06
CA ASP A 140 -0.33 21.34 9.72
C ASP A 140 -1.07 20.67 10.89
N GLU A 141 -1.89 21.42 11.65
CA GLU A 141 -2.73 20.89 12.73
C GLU A 141 -3.80 19.94 12.21
N GLU A 142 -4.51 20.31 11.13
CA GLU A 142 -5.50 19.45 10.48
C GLU A 142 -4.83 18.14 10.02
N ARG A 143 -3.66 18.24 9.38
CA ARG A 143 -2.89 17.09 8.91
C ARG A 143 -2.39 16.21 10.06
N ARG A 144 -1.97 16.80 11.18
CA ARG A 144 -1.59 16.06 12.38
C ARG A 144 -2.78 15.29 12.97
N GLY A 145 -3.97 15.88 12.97
CA GLY A 145 -5.19 15.21 13.39
C GLY A 145 -5.49 13.95 12.57
N LEU A 146 -5.24 13.98 11.26
CA LEU A 146 -5.43 12.82 10.37
C LEU A 146 -4.50 11.66 10.72
N VAL A 147 -3.21 11.95 10.91
CA VAL A 147 -2.21 10.92 11.20
C VAL A 147 -2.46 10.26 12.55
N LEU A 148 -3.03 10.97 13.52
CA LEU A 148 -3.38 10.40 14.82
C LEU A 148 -4.66 9.54 14.78
N PHE A 149 -5.45 9.64 13.72
CA PHE A 149 -6.71 8.92 13.57
C PHE A 149 -6.57 7.64 12.73
N PHE A 150 -5.64 7.62 11.76
CA PHE A 150 -5.22 6.41 11.04
C PHE A 150 -4.41 5.44 11.91
#